data_AF-A0A453GWH5-F1
#
_entry.id   AF-A0A453GWH5-F1
#
_cell.length_a   1.000
_cell.length_b   1.000
_cell.length_c   1.000
_cell.angle_alpha   90.00
_cell.angle_beta   90.00
_cell.angle_gamma   90.00
#
_symmetry.space_group_name_H-M   'P 1'
#
loop_
_entity.id
_entity.type
_entity.pdbx_description
1 polymer ?
#
loop_
_entity_poly.entity_id
_entity_poly.type
_entity_poly.pdbx_seq_one_letter_code
_entity_poly.pdbx_strand_id
1 'polypeptide(L)'
;MTKRQAVETLDRSLQDIMECSLPFGGKVVVFGGDFRQVLPVVTRGTRAQITDATLLRSYLWEKTRKIRLTRNMRAQADPWFSEYLLRIGNGTEETIGDDYVRLPEDIVIGYTEDEKAINMLIEDVFPSL
;
A
#
# COMPACT_ATOMS: atom_id res chain seq x y z
N MET A 1 3.78 5.94 -4.11
CA MET A 1 2.44 6.21 -4.66
C MET A 1 2.46 7.52 -5.44
N THR A 2 1.81 7.59 -6.60
CA THR A 2 1.72 8.81 -7.43
C THR A 2 0.73 9.82 -6.83
N LYS A 3 1.09 11.11 -6.84
CA LYS A 3 0.20 12.20 -6.39
C LYS A 3 -0.94 12.43 -7.39
N ARG A 4 -2.12 12.83 -6.91
CA ARG A 4 -3.30 13.09 -7.79
C ARG A 4 -2.99 14.05 -8.92
N GLN A 5 -2.18 15.08 -8.67
CA GLN A 5 -1.86 16.13 -9.64
C GLN A 5 -1.15 15.59 -10.88
N ALA A 6 -0.35 14.52 -10.73
CA ALA A 6 0.31 13.88 -11.87
C ALA A 6 -0.71 13.13 -12.74
N VAL A 7 -1.67 12.44 -12.11
CA VAL A 7 -2.73 11.71 -12.82
C VAL A 7 -3.69 12.68 -13.51
N GLU A 8 -4.07 13.77 -12.84
CA GLU A 8 -4.94 14.81 -13.40
C GLU A 8 -4.26 15.61 -14.53
N THR A 9 -2.95 15.81 -14.43
CA THR A 9 -2.18 16.41 -15.51
C THR A 9 -2.12 15.46 -16.71
N LEU A 10 -1.91 14.17 -16.49
CA LEU A 10 -1.95 13.18 -17.57
C LEU A 10 -3.33 13.14 -18.25
N ASP A 11 -4.43 13.20 -17.48
CA ASP A 11 -5.79 13.28 -18.01
C ASP A 11 -5.97 14.47 -18.95
N ARG A 12 -5.62 15.67 -18.48
CA ARG A 12 -5.71 16.92 -19.28
C ARG A 12 -4.80 16.86 -20.51
N SER A 13 -3.55 16.43 -20.36
CA SER A 13 -2.63 16.31 -21.50
C SER A 13 -3.15 15.34 -22.56
N LEU A 14 -3.76 14.22 -22.17
CA LEU A 14 -4.36 13.30 -23.13
C LEU A 14 -5.65 13.85 -23.75
N GLN A 15 -6.45 14.60 -23.02
CA GLN A 15 -7.62 15.29 -23.59
C GLN A 15 -7.19 16.29 -24.67
N ASP A 16 -6.14 17.06 -24.40
CA ASP A 16 -5.59 18.05 -25.34
C ASP A 16 -4.99 17.37 -26.58
N ILE A 17 -4.13 16.36 -26.40
CA ILE A 17 -3.46 15.64 -27.50
C ILE A 17 -4.46 14.89 -28.39
N MET A 18 -5.50 14.32 -27.79
CA MET A 18 -6.50 13.52 -28.50
C MET A 18 -7.66 14.36 -29.02
N GLU A 19 -7.70 15.66 -28.71
CA GLU A 19 -8.82 16.56 -29.00
C GLU A 19 -10.17 15.97 -28.53
N CYS A 20 -10.17 15.33 -27.35
CA CYS A 20 -11.30 14.58 -26.83
C CYS A 20 -11.49 14.87 -25.35
N SER A 21 -12.66 15.40 -24.96
CA SER A 21 -12.96 15.77 -23.57
C SER A 21 -13.33 14.60 -22.65
N LEU A 22 -13.34 13.36 -23.17
CA LEU A 22 -13.51 12.18 -22.35
C LEU A 22 -12.28 11.99 -21.44
N PRO A 23 -12.44 11.35 -20.26
CA PRO A 23 -11.30 11.02 -19.41
C PRO A 23 -10.17 10.34 -20.19
N PHE A 24 -8.94 10.80 -19.96
CA PHE A 24 -7.71 10.40 -20.62
C PHE A 24 -7.78 10.46 -22.15
N GLY A 25 -8.49 11.43 -22.72
CA GLY A 25 -8.65 11.54 -24.18
C GLY A 25 -9.35 10.32 -24.81
N GLY A 26 -10.25 9.67 -24.05
CA GLY A 26 -10.95 8.47 -24.48
C GLY A 26 -10.12 7.18 -24.40
N LYS A 27 -8.92 7.21 -23.81
CA LYS A 27 -8.09 6.01 -23.63
C LYS A 27 -8.59 5.17 -22.46
N VAL A 28 -8.46 3.86 -22.61
CA VAL A 28 -8.67 2.92 -21.50
C VAL A 28 -7.43 2.96 -20.62
N VAL A 29 -7.60 3.40 -19.37
CA VAL A 29 -6.53 3.46 -18.37
C VAL A 29 -6.87 2.51 -17.22
N VAL A 30 -5.89 1.70 -16.83
CA VAL A 30 -6.00 0.77 -15.71
C VAL A 30 -5.03 1.20 -14.61
N PHE A 31 -5.59 1.51 -13.44
CA PHE A 31 -4.79 1.74 -12.24
C PHE A 31 -4.61 0.43 -11.49
N GLY A 32 -3.36 0.10 -11.18
CA GLY A 32 -2.99 -0.97 -10.27
C GLY A 32 -2.36 -0.41 -9.00
N GLY A 33 -2.75 -0.93 -7.85
CA GLY A 33 -2.17 -0.52 -6.58
C GLY A 33 -2.94 -1.06 -5.38
N ASP A 34 -2.37 -0.84 -4.20
CA ASP A 34 -2.99 -1.18 -2.93
C ASP A 34 -3.01 0.06 -2.03
N PHE A 35 -4.20 0.58 -1.74
CA PHE A 35 -4.37 1.76 -0.88
C PHE A 35 -4.09 1.49 0.61
N ARG A 36 -3.89 0.22 0.97
CA ARG A 36 -3.43 -0.19 2.32
C ARG A 36 -1.92 -0.02 2.47
N GLN A 37 -1.20 0.30 1.38
CA GLN A 37 0.21 0.67 1.42
C GLN A 37 0.38 2.17 1.74
N VAL A 38 1.63 2.61 1.76
CA VAL A 38 2.01 3.99 2.11
C VAL A 38 1.34 5.04 1.22
N LEU A 39 0.83 6.11 1.86
CA LEU A 39 0.26 7.29 1.20
C LEU A 39 1.29 8.05 0.35
N PRO A 40 0.87 8.97 -0.55
CA PRO A 40 1.80 9.82 -1.28
C PRO A 40 2.65 10.66 -0.33
N VAL A 41 3.95 10.76 -0.63
CA VAL A 41 4.86 11.57 0.19
C VAL A 41 4.65 13.05 -0.11
N VAL A 42 4.31 13.81 0.93
CA VAL A 42 4.26 15.28 0.90
C VAL A 42 5.24 15.81 1.94
N THR A 43 6.36 16.37 1.47
CA THR A 43 7.43 16.88 2.33
C THR A 43 6.89 17.96 3.26
N ARG A 44 7.05 17.77 4.58
CA ARG A 44 6.51 18.65 5.63
C ARG A 44 4.98 18.86 5.53
N GLY A 45 4.28 17.92 4.89
CA GLY A 45 2.84 17.98 4.70
C GLY A 45 2.08 17.61 5.97
N THR A 46 0.98 18.32 6.22
CA THR A 46 0.01 17.92 7.24
C THR A 46 -0.75 16.67 6.79
N ARG A 47 -1.43 15.99 7.72
CA ARG A 47 -2.32 14.85 7.42
C ARG A 47 -3.35 15.21 6.33
N ALA A 48 -3.89 16.43 6.37
CA ALA A 48 -4.83 16.92 5.39
C ALA A 48 -4.20 17.06 4.00
N GLN A 49 -2.98 17.61 3.90
CA GLN A 49 -2.25 17.75 2.64
C GLN A 49 -1.84 16.39 2.04
N ILE A 50 -1.44 15.44 2.90
CA ILE A 50 -1.12 14.06 2.46
C ILE A 50 -2.39 13.40 1.89
N THR A 51 -3.52 13.53 2.59
CA THR A 51 -4.81 12.99 2.14
C THR A 51 -5.26 13.65 0.84
N ASP A 52 -5.10 14.97 0.72
CA ASP A 52 -5.43 15.75 -0.48
C ASP A 52 -4.61 15.30 -1.70
N ALA A 53 -3.35 14.90 -1.51
CA ALA A 53 -2.50 14.41 -2.58
C ALA A 53 -2.89 13.01 -3.11
N THR A 54 -3.82 12.29 -2.48
CA THR A 54 -4.23 10.94 -2.89
C THR A 54 -5.13 10.94 -4.12
N LEU A 55 -5.05 9.87 -4.92
CA LEU A 55 -5.97 9.67 -6.06
C LEU A 55 -7.45 9.68 -5.64
N LEU A 56 -7.74 9.27 -4.40
CA LEU A 56 -9.09 9.29 -3.82
C LEU A 56 -9.71 10.69 -3.78
N ARG A 57 -8.88 11.75 -3.80
CA ARG A 57 -9.32 13.16 -3.82
C ARG A 57 -9.33 13.77 -5.22
N SER A 58 -9.10 12.97 -6.26
CA SER A 58 -9.21 13.42 -7.64
C SER A 58 -10.65 13.36 -8.15
N TYR A 59 -11.03 14.30 -9.01
CA TYR A 59 -12.30 14.24 -9.75
C TYR A 59 -12.43 12.99 -10.64
N LEU A 60 -11.31 12.34 -10.97
CA LEU A 60 -11.28 11.11 -11.75
C LEU A 60 -11.74 9.89 -10.94
N TRP A 61 -11.65 9.95 -9.62
CA TRP A 61 -11.97 8.81 -8.75
C TRP A 61 -13.43 8.40 -8.84
N GLU A 62 -14.34 9.38 -8.91
CA GLU A 62 -15.79 9.14 -9.05
C GLU A 62 -16.15 8.49 -10.39
N LYS A 63 -15.36 8.76 -11.44
CA LYS A 63 -15.53 8.19 -12.78
C LYS A 63 -14.87 6.82 -12.94
N THR A 64 -14.09 6.38 -11.95
CA THR A 64 -13.30 5.15 -12.04
C THR A 64 -14.13 3.95 -11.58
N ARG A 65 -14.20 2.91 -12.42
CA ARG A 65 -14.72 1.61 -12.01
C ARG A 65 -13.73 0.92 -11.07
N LYS A 66 -14.20 0.54 -9.88
CA LYS A 66 -13.39 -0.12 -8.85
C LYS A 66 -13.53 -1.63 -8.97
N ILE A 67 -12.40 -2.32 -9.12
CA ILE A 67 -12.32 -3.79 -9.13
C ILE A 67 -11.39 -4.18 -8.00
N ARG A 68 -11.83 -5.09 -7.13
CA ARG A 68 -11.06 -5.54 -5.96
C ARG A 68 -10.64 -6.99 -6.17
N LEU A 69 -9.34 -7.24 -6.10
CA LEU A 69 -8.80 -8.60 -5.98
C LEU A 69 -8.89 -9.03 -4.52
N THR A 70 -9.41 -10.24 -4.28
CA THR A 70 -9.70 -10.74 -2.92
C THR A 70 -8.80 -11.87 -2.48
N ARG A 71 -8.14 -12.57 -3.41
CA ARG A 71 -7.26 -13.70 -3.12
C ARG A 71 -5.80 -13.23 -3.03
N ASN A 72 -5.17 -13.49 -1.89
CA ASN A 72 -3.73 -13.30 -1.72
C ASN A 72 -3.00 -14.49 -2.36
N MET A 73 -2.39 -14.26 -3.52
CA MET A 73 -1.64 -15.30 -4.23
C MET A 73 -0.22 -15.50 -3.68
N ARG A 74 0.34 -14.51 -2.97
CA ARG A 74 1.72 -14.54 -2.47
C ARG A 74 1.86 -15.45 -1.25
N ALA A 75 0.95 -15.30 -0.29
CA ALA A 75 0.93 -16.09 0.94
C ALA A 75 -0.07 -17.25 0.86
N GLN A 76 -0.38 -17.74 -0.35
CA GLN A 76 -1.44 -18.75 -0.53
C GLN A 76 -1.14 -20.07 0.20
N ALA A 77 0.14 -20.42 0.35
CA ALA A 77 0.56 -21.62 1.05
C ALA A 77 0.41 -21.53 2.58
N ASP A 78 0.19 -20.32 3.10
CA ASP A 78 0.03 -20.05 4.53
C ASP A 78 -1.24 -19.20 4.76
N PRO A 79 -2.41 -19.87 4.90
CA PRO A 79 -3.68 -19.20 5.11
C PRO A 79 -3.69 -18.29 6.33
N TRP A 80 -3.06 -18.72 7.42
CA TRP A 80 -3.00 -17.95 8.66
C TRP A 80 -2.24 -16.65 8.47
N PHE A 81 -1.04 -16.70 7.88
CA PHE A 81 -0.25 -15.51 7.61
C PHE A 81 -0.91 -14.60 6.57
N SER A 82 -1.55 -15.18 5.55
CA SER A 82 -2.33 -14.43 4.56
C SER A 82 -3.46 -13.64 5.23
N GLU A 83 -4.21 -14.25 6.14
CA GLU A 83 -5.28 -13.56 6.89
C GLU A 83 -4.72 -12.50 7.83
N TYR A 84 -3.62 -12.78 8.53
CA TYR A 84 -2.92 -11.81 9.37
C TYR A 84 -2.51 -10.56 8.57
N LEU A 85 -1.86 -10.72 7.42
CA LEU A 85 -1.50 -9.60 6.54
C LEU A 85 -2.72 -8.79 6.07
N LEU A 86 -3.87 -9.45 5.86
CA LEU A 86 -5.10 -8.75 5.51
C LEU A 86 -5.65 -7.94 6.68
N ARG A 87 -5.59 -8.44 7.91
CA ARG A 87 -6.01 -7.70 9.11
C ARG A 87 -5.13 -6.49 9.35
N ILE A 88 -3.81 -6.64 9.23
CA ILE A 88 -2.84 -5.53 9.26
C ILE A 88 -3.19 -4.47 8.22
N GLY A 89 -3.31 -4.87 6.94
CA GLY A 89 -3.58 -3.93 5.86
C GLY A 89 -4.95 -3.24 5.99
N ASN A 90 -5.94 -3.87 6.60
CA ASN A 90 -7.25 -3.27 6.84
C ASN A 90 -7.30 -2.42 8.13
N GLY A 91 -6.24 -2.41 8.93
CA GLY A 91 -6.22 -1.74 10.24
C GLY A 91 -7.17 -2.37 11.26
N THR A 92 -7.42 -3.69 11.16
CA THR A 92 -8.30 -4.44 12.07
C THR A 92 -7.54 -5.36 13.01
N GLU A 93 -6.20 -5.41 12.90
CA GLU A 93 -5.36 -6.11 13.88
C GLU A 93 -5.31 -5.31 15.18
N GLU A 94 -5.22 -6.02 16.30
CA GLU A 94 -5.14 -5.39 17.62
C GLU A 94 -3.86 -4.56 17.77
N THR A 95 -4.01 -3.32 18.23
CA THR A 95 -2.89 -2.41 18.44
C THR A 95 -2.46 -2.36 19.91
N ILE A 96 -1.18 -2.12 20.13
CA ILE A 96 -0.54 -1.99 21.44
C ILE A 96 -0.06 -0.55 21.67
N GLY A 97 -1.00 0.38 21.81
CA GLY A 97 -0.71 1.81 21.99
C GLY A 97 -0.06 2.46 20.76
N ASP A 98 -0.25 3.77 20.59
CA ASP A 98 0.35 4.57 19.50
C ASP A 98 0.26 3.94 18.09
N ASP A 99 -0.82 3.22 17.79
CA ASP A 99 -1.06 2.49 16.53
C ASP A 99 -0.01 1.40 16.19
N TYR A 100 0.83 1.00 17.14
CA TYR A 100 1.74 -0.14 16.97
C TYR A 100 0.96 -1.46 16.99
N VAL A 101 1.43 -2.46 16.24
CA VAL A 101 0.88 -3.81 16.29
C VAL A 101 1.91 -4.75 16.89
N ARG A 102 1.47 -5.62 17.81
CA ARG A 102 2.32 -6.67 18.35
C ARG A 102 2.50 -7.75 17.31
N LEU A 103 3.75 -8.05 16.96
CA LEU A 103 4.04 -9.17 16.08
C LEU A 103 3.72 -10.50 16.78
N PRO A 104 3.11 -11.47 16.09
CA PRO A 104 2.92 -12.83 16.59
C PRO A 104 4.25 -13.46 17.00
N GLU A 105 4.24 -14.26 18.07
CA GLU A 105 5.45 -14.90 18.60
C GLU A 105 6.14 -15.81 17.56
N ASP A 106 5.36 -16.42 16.66
CA ASP A 106 5.85 -17.29 15.58
C ASP A 106 6.73 -16.58 14.54
N ILE A 107 6.72 -15.23 14.50
CA ILE A 107 7.52 -14.42 13.57
C ILE A 107 8.44 -13.42 14.29
N VAL A 108 8.68 -13.65 15.59
CA VAL A 108 9.51 -12.79 16.44
C VAL A 108 10.69 -13.57 16.99
N ILE A 109 11.87 -12.97 16.87
CA ILE A 109 13.06 -13.42 17.59
C ILE A 109 13.30 -12.47 18.74
N GLY A 110 13.33 -13.02 19.96
CA GLY A 110 13.54 -12.24 21.17
C GLY A 110 14.88 -11.52 21.14
N TYR A 111 14.85 -10.19 21.29
CA TYR A 111 16.06 -9.40 21.39
C TYR A 111 16.75 -9.65 22.74
N THR A 112 18.03 -9.99 22.70
CA THR A 112 18.86 -10.22 23.91
C THR A 112 20.08 -9.29 23.91
N GLU A 113 21.09 -9.61 23.12
CA GLU A 113 22.27 -8.78 22.84
C GLU A 113 22.43 -8.65 21.32
N ASP A 114 22.91 -7.51 20.82
CA ASP A 114 22.94 -7.19 19.38
C ASP A 114 23.52 -8.32 18.52
N GLU A 115 24.73 -8.80 18.80
CA GLU A 115 25.36 -9.85 18.00
C GLU A 115 24.61 -11.18 18.08
N LYS A 116 24.15 -11.57 19.27
CA LYS A 116 23.42 -12.84 19.47
C LYS A 116 22.07 -12.83 18.76
N ALA A 117 21.32 -11.73 18.90
CA ALA A 117 20.01 -11.59 18.27
C ALA A 117 20.11 -11.57 16.74
N ILE A 118 21.12 -10.89 16.18
CA ILE A 118 21.35 -10.88 14.73
C ILE A 118 21.76 -12.26 14.23
N ASN A 119 22.66 -12.96 14.93
CA ASN A 119 23.08 -14.30 14.53
C ASN A 119 21.90 -15.29 14.58
N MET A 120 21.08 -15.24 15.65
CA MET A 120 19.85 -16.05 15.74
C MET A 120 18.90 -15.77 14.57
N LEU A 121 18.73 -14.51 14.18
CA LEU A 121 17.91 -14.15 13.02
C LEU A 121 18.46 -14.70 11.70
N ILE A 122 19.78 -14.65 11.52
CA ILE A 122 20.40 -15.19 10.31
C ILE A 122 20.23 -16.72 10.26
N GLU A 123 20.47 -17.42 11.36
CA GLU A 123 20.33 -18.89 11.43
C GLU A 123 18.88 -19.35 11.21
N ASP A 124 17.90 -18.65 11.78
CA ASP A 124 16.48 -18.99 11.65
C ASP A 124 15.95 -18.73 10.21
N VAL A 125 16.31 -17.59 9.62
CA VAL A 125 15.84 -17.21 8.28
C VAL A 125 16.62 -17.92 7.17
N PHE A 126 17.91 -18.18 7.39
CA PHE A 126 18.82 -18.80 6.42
C PHE A 126 19.53 -20.02 7.02
N PRO A 127 18.80 -21.10 7.34
CA PRO A 127 19.35 -22.28 8.02
C PRO A 127 20.35 -23.08 7.17
N SER A 128 20.62 -22.64 5.94
CA SER A 128 21.51 -23.30 4.96
C SER A 128 22.64 -22.40 4.47
N LEU A 129 22.85 -21.23 5.10
CA LEU A 129 24.00 -20.36 4.88
C LEU A 129 25.18 -20.83 5.74
#